data_AF-A0A537QF01-F1
#
_entry.id   AF-A0A537QF01-F1
#
_cell.length_a   1.000
_cell.length_b   1.000
_cell.length_c   1.000
_cell.angle_alpha   90.00
_cell.angle_beta   90.00
_cell.angle_gamma   90.00
#
_symmetry.space_group_name_H-M   'P 1'
#
loop_
_entity.id
_entity.type
_entity.pdbx_description
1 polymer ?
#
loop_
_entity_poly.entity_id
_entity_poly.type
_entity_poly.pdbx_seq_one_letter_code
_entity_poly.pdbx_strand_id
1 'polypeptide(L)' 'KGRADITKDPADLYVFRVASLRNVAMTPPYFHDGSVATLPEAVKVMARVQLGVTLNDADTRDIVAFLE' A
#
# COMPACT_ATOMS: atom_id res chain seq x y z
N LYS A 1 -16.40 0.14 1.18
CA LYS A 1 -16.14 1.15 2.23
C LYS A 1 -15.09 0.70 3.25
N GLY A 2 -14.51 -0.49 3.10
CA GLY A 2 -13.46 -0.97 4.01
C GLY A 2 -14.08 -1.55 5.29
N ARG A 3 -13.45 -1.32 6.44
CA ARG A 3 -13.88 -1.83 7.74
C ARG A 3 -15.34 -1.45 8.08
N ALA A 4 -15.78 -0.25 7.68
CA ALA A 4 -17.15 0.22 7.85
C ALA A 4 -18.23 -0.68 7.25
N ASP A 5 -17.93 -1.48 6.22
CA ASP A 5 -18.92 -2.42 5.65
C ASP A 5 -19.34 -3.49 6.67
N ILE A 6 -18.47 -3.79 7.65
CA ILE A 6 -18.70 -4.75 8.73
C ILE A 6 -19.19 -4.03 9.98
N THR A 7 -18.43 -3.04 10.48
CA THR A 7 -18.69 -2.42 11.79
C THR A 7 -19.89 -1.48 11.81
N LYS A 8 -20.30 -0.98 10.64
CA LYS A 8 -21.34 0.05 10.45
C LYS A 8 -21.03 1.40 11.10
N ASP A 9 -19.83 1.60 11.62
CA ASP A 9 -19.37 2.87 12.17
C ASP A 9 -18.87 3.80 11.04
N PRO A 10 -19.40 5.03 10.89
CA PRO A 10 -18.88 6.01 9.94
C PRO A 10 -17.40 6.36 10.13
N ALA A 11 -16.86 6.24 11.36
CA ALA A 11 -15.44 6.48 11.63
C ALA A 11 -14.51 5.46 10.94
N ASP A 12 -15.06 4.32 10.52
CA ASP A 12 -14.32 3.23 9.88
C ASP A 12 -14.32 3.29 8.35
N LEU A 13 -14.85 4.38 7.78
CA LEU A 13 -14.86 4.59 6.34
C LEU A 13 -13.43 4.65 5.80
N TYR A 14 -13.17 3.88 4.76
CA TYR A 14 -11.88 3.81 4.05
C TYR A 14 -10.72 3.27 4.89
N VAL A 15 -11.01 2.70 6.07
CA VAL A 15 -10.02 1.95 6.84
C VAL A 15 -9.93 0.54 6.26
N PHE A 16 -8.73 0.08 5.95
CA PHE A 16 -8.46 -1.27 5.45
C PHE A 16 -7.47 -1.98 6.37
N ARG A 17 -7.54 -3.31 6.42
CA ARG A 17 -6.56 -4.11 7.15
C ARG A 17 -5.19 -3.94 6.47
N VAL A 18 -4.14 -3.73 7.26
CA VAL A 18 -2.75 -3.75 6.77
C VAL A 18 -2.45 -5.14 6.20
N ALA A 19 -2.04 -5.20 4.94
CA ALA A 19 -1.65 -6.44 4.29
C ALA A 19 -0.29 -6.92 4.79
N SER A 20 -0.09 -8.25 4.82
CA SER A 20 1.25 -8.82 4.97
C SER A 20 2.07 -8.50 3.72
N LEU A 21 3.34 -8.18 3.89
CA LEU A 21 4.26 -7.90 2.78
C LEU A 21 5.12 -9.11 2.39
N ARG A 22 4.91 -10.28 3.00
CA ARG A 22 5.60 -11.51 2.59
C ARG A 22 5.17 -11.87 1.16
N ASN A 23 6.16 -12.11 0.28
CA ASN A 23 5.98 -12.38 -1.15
C ASN A 23 5.35 -11.24 -1.95
N VAL A 24 5.38 -10.00 -1.43
CA VAL A 24 4.69 -8.87 -2.07
C VAL A 24 5.19 -8.60 -3.51
N ALA A 25 6.47 -8.84 -3.79
CA ALA A 25 7.03 -8.73 -5.14
C ALA A 25 6.36 -9.65 -6.18
N MET A 26 5.73 -10.74 -5.72
CA MET A 26 5.08 -11.75 -6.57
C MET A 26 3.55 -11.63 -6.62
N THR A 27 2.97 -10.61 -5.99
CA THR A 27 1.50 -10.44 -5.91
C THR A 27 1.00 -9.12 -6.50
N PRO A 28 1.34 -8.76 -7.75
CA PRO A 28 0.65 -7.68 -8.44
C PRO A 28 -0.77 -8.11 -8.89
N PRO A 29 -1.69 -7.15 -9.13
CA PRO A 29 -1.58 -5.73 -8.84
C PRO A 29 -1.81 -5.41 -7.35
N TYR A 30 -1.40 -4.21 -6.93
CA TYR A 30 -1.36 -3.77 -5.53
C TYR A 30 -2.61 -2.99 -5.11
N PHE A 31 -2.78 -2.86 -3.79
CA PHE A 31 -3.93 -2.26 -3.10
C PHE A 31 -5.22 -3.09 -3.14
N HIS A 32 -6.24 -2.62 -2.42
CA HIS A 32 -7.48 -3.36 -2.21
C HIS A 32 -8.36 -3.45 -3.46
N ASP A 33 -8.11 -2.61 -4.45
CA ASP A 33 -8.80 -2.53 -5.73
C ASP A 33 -7.91 -2.96 -6.91
N GLY A 34 -6.65 -3.32 -6.67
CA GLY A 34 -5.71 -3.71 -7.73
C GLY A 34 -5.35 -2.56 -8.68
N SER A 35 -5.46 -1.31 -8.23
CA SER A 35 -5.29 -0.12 -9.09
C SER A 35 -3.84 0.16 -9.51
N VAL A 36 -2.85 -0.37 -8.79
CA VAL A 36 -1.43 -0.10 -9.07
C VAL A 36 -0.71 -1.34 -9.56
N ALA A 37 -0.03 -1.22 -10.70
CA ALA A 37 0.56 -2.36 -11.38
C ALA A 37 1.95 -2.75 -10.85
N THR A 38 2.71 -1.79 -10.31
CA THR A 38 4.15 -2.00 -9.99
C THR A 38 4.46 -1.76 -8.52
N LEU A 39 5.39 -2.56 -7.97
CA LEU A 39 5.80 -2.46 -6.57
C LEU A 39 6.46 -1.11 -6.24
N PRO A 40 7.34 -0.54 -7.10
CA PRO A 40 7.93 0.78 -6.84
C PRO A 40 6.88 1.89 -6.75
N GLU A 41 5.85 1.84 -7.60
CA GLU A 41 4.75 2.80 -7.54
C GLU A 41 3.93 2.63 -6.27
N ALA A 42 3.63 1.38 -5.88
CA ALA A 42 2.91 1.10 -4.64
C ALA A 42 3.67 1.63 -3.40
N VAL A 43 5.00 1.47 -3.35
CA VAL A 43 5.86 2.01 -2.29
C VAL A 43 5.79 3.54 -2.23
N LYS A 44 5.93 4.22 -3.38
CA LYS A 44 5.85 5.69 -3.45
C LYS A 44 4.48 6.22 -3.03
N VAL A 45 3.40 5.59 -3.48
CA VAL A 45 2.03 5.95 -3.09
C VAL A 45 1.85 5.79 -1.58
N MET A 46 2.31 4.69 -0.99
CA MET A 46 2.19 4.45 0.44
C MET A 46 2.99 5.45 1.28
N ALA A 47 4.21 5.80 0.87
CA ALA A 47 5.01 6.81 1.56
C ALA A 47 4.29 8.18 1.57
N ARG A 48 3.69 8.57 0.45
CA ARG A 48 2.96 9.84 0.35
C ARG A 48 1.66 9.83 1.15
N VAL A 49 0.83 8.82 0.96
CA VAL A 49 -0.53 8.79 1.52
C VAL A 49 -0.52 8.56 3.03
N GLN A 50 0.36 7.70 3.54
CA GLN A 50 0.38 7.35 4.96
C GLN A 50 1.33 8.21 5.80
N LEU A 51 2.44 8.68 5.23
CA LEU A 51 3.47 9.41 5.97
C LEU A 51 3.65 10.86 5.51
N GLY A 52 3.03 11.26 4.40
CA GLY A 52 3.27 12.59 3.81
C GLY A 52 4.68 12.75 3.22
N VAL A 53 5.40 11.65 3.01
CA VAL A 53 6.80 11.66 2.54
C VAL A 53 6.85 11.43 1.04
N THR A 54 7.69 12.21 0.35
CA THR A 54 8.05 11.93 -1.05
C THR A 54 9.40 11.25 -1.08
N LEU A 55 9.42 9.95 -1.42
CA LEU A 55 10.65 9.20 -1.59
C LEU A 55 11.32 9.57 -2.92
N ASN A 56 12.64 9.67 -2.91
CA ASN A 56 13.42 9.70 -4.14
C ASN A 56 13.55 8.29 -4.74
N ASP A 57 14.13 8.20 -5.93
CA ASP A 57 14.25 6.93 -6.65
C ASP A 57 15.22 5.94 -6.00
N ALA A 58 16.27 6.42 -5.32
CA ALA A 58 17.23 5.57 -4.62
C ALA A 58 16.57 4.89 -3.41
N ASP A 59 15.89 5.65 -2.55
CA ASP A 59 15.19 5.11 -1.38
C ASP A 59 14.07 4.15 -1.79
N THR A 60 13.33 4.50 -2.86
CA THR A 60 12.29 3.61 -3.41
C THR A 60 12.89 2.28 -3.83
N ARG A 61 14.01 2.30 -4.56
CA ARG A 61 14.69 1.09 -5.03
C ARG A 61 15.20 0.25 -3.86
N ASP A 62 15.76 0.87 -2.82
CA ASP A 62 16.29 0.14 -1.67
C ASP A 62 15.17 -0.54 -0.86
N ILE A 63 14.02 0.13 -0.70
CA ILE A 63 12.83 -0.49 -0.09
C ILE A 63 12.28 -1.62 -0.95
N VAL A 64 12.20 -1.44 -2.27
CA VAL A 64 11.76 -2.50 -3.19
C VAL A 64 12.69 -3.71 -3.10
N ALA A 65 14.01 -3.50 -3.10
CA ALA A 65 14.99 -4.58 -2.97
C ALA A 65 14.89 -5.31 -1.62
N PHE A 66 14.49 -4.63 -0.55
CA PHE A 66 14.22 -5.27 0.75
C PHE A 66 12.94 -6.13 0.74
N LEU A 67 11.99 -5.83 -0.14
CA LEU A 67 10.70 -6.52 -0.25
C LEU A 67 10.70 -7.71 -1.22
N GLU A 68 11.80 -7.90 -1.98
CA GLU A 68 12.06 -9.08 -2.83
C GLU A 68 12.57 -10.27 -2.03
#